data_AF-A0A1H6DWE6-F1
#
_entry.id   AF-A0A1H6DWE6-F1
#
_cell.length_a   1.000
_cell.length_b   1.000
_cell.length_c   1.000
_cell.angle_alpha   90.00
_cell.angle_beta   90.00
_cell.angle_gamma   90.00
#
_symmetry.space_group_name_H-M   'P 1'
#
loop_
_entity.id
_entity.type
_entity.pdbx_description
1 polymer ?
#
loop_
_entity_poly.entity_id
_entity_poly.type
_entity_poly.pdbx_seq_one_letter_code
_entity_poly.pdbx_strand_id
1 'polypeptide(L)'
;MSSAPSGPHPEIPEHRDHSLLITEAQQAEMIADLVRLEHELDRVHRETEVPHAASRALLDQLSAEMSGLLEEIRTGLRNAVTVEERIAHLDFTGEPPR
;
A
#
# COMPACT_ATOMS: atom_id res chain seq x y z
N MET A 1 1.54 -33.36 -38.76
CA MET A 1 1.99 -32.40 -37.72
C MET A 1 0.78 -31.54 -37.41
N SER A 2 0.16 -31.75 -36.24
CA SER A 2 -1.13 -31.14 -35.89
C SER A 2 -0.89 -29.77 -35.27
N SER A 3 -1.29 -28.71 -35.97
CA SER A 3 -1.32 -27.35 -35.43
C SER A 3 -2.50 -27.25 -34.47
N ALA A 4 -2.23 -27.08 -33.17
CA ALA A 4 -3.28 -26.80 -32.19
C ALA A 4 -3.86 -25.40 -32.45
N PRO A 5 -5.19 -25.21 -32.31
CA PRO A 5 -5.82 -23.90 -32.49
C PRO A 5 -5.38 -22.94 -31.39
N SER A 6 -4.90 -21.77 -31.80
CA SER A 6 -4.63 -20.61 -30.95
C SER A 6 -5.93 -19.96 -30.50
N GLY A 7 -6.71 -20.69 -29.70
CA GLY A 7 -7.84 -20.12 -28.97
C GLY A 7 -7.35 -19.22 -27.82
N PRO A 8 -8.15 -18.23 -27.39
CA PRO A 8 -7.82 -17.43 -26.22
C PRO A 8 -7.54 -18.35 -25.02
N HIS A 9 -6.43 -18.09 -24.33
CA HIS A 9 -5.97 -18.94 -23.24
C HIS A 9 -7.01 -18.90 -22.10
N PRO A 10 -7.58 -20.05 -21.69
CA PRO A 10 -8.78 -20.10 -20.84
C PRO A 10 -8.58 -19.57 -19.41
N GLU A 11 -7.37 -19.15 -19.05
CA GLU A 11 -7.01 -18.69 -17.71
C GLU A 11 -6.78 -17.17 -17.61
N ILE A 12 -6.79 -16.44 -18.74
CA ILE A 12 -6.60 -14.99 -18.74
C ILE A 12 -7.97 -14.33 -18.94
N PRO A 13 -8.52 -13.64 -17.93
CA PRO A 13 -9.75 -12.88 -18.09
C PRO A 13 -9.60 -11.86 -19.23
N GLU A 14 -10.55 -11.83 -20.16
CA GLU A 14 -10.55 -10.88 -21.29
C GLU A 14 -10.59 -9.41 -20.82
N HIS A 15 -11.05 -9.18 -19.59
CA HIS A 15 -11.05 -7.90 -18.90
C HIS A 15 -10.49 -8.10 -17.49
N ARG A 16 -9.30 -7.55 -17.23
CA ARG A 16 -8.81 -7.40 -15.86
C ARG A 16 -9.68 -6.32 -15.19
N ASP A 17 -10.31 -6.65 -14.07
CA ASP A 17 -11.10 -5.67 -13.31
C ASP A 17 -10.15 -4.70 -12.62
N HIS A 18 -9.94 -3.55 -13.26
CA HIS A 18 -9.07 -2.50 -12.75
C HIS A 18 -9.71 -1.66 -11.63
N SER A 19 -10.97 -1.93 -11.24
CA SER A 19 -11.67 -1.17 -10.20
C SER A 19 -11.14 -1.39 -8.79
N LEU A 20 -10.36 -2.46 -8.59
CA LEU A 20 -9.70 -2.78 -7.31
C LEU A 20 -8.28 -2.21 -7.19
N LEU A 21 -7.77 -1.56 -8.25
CA LEU A 21 -6.40 -1.07 -8.31
C LEU A 21 -6.36 0.40 -7.87
N ILE A 22 -5.54 0.71 -6.86
CA ILE A 22 -5.20 2.09 -6.53
C ILE A 22 -4.06 2.53 -7.44
N THR A 23 -4.15 3.73 -8.00
CA THR A 23 -3.08 4.30 -8.84
C THR A 23 -1.87 4.73 -7.99
N GLU A 24 -0.68 4.85 -8.58
CA GLU A 24 0.50 5.46 -7.94
C GLU A 24 0.18 6.83 -7.31
N ALA A 25 -0.60 7.66 -8.01
CA ALA A 25 -1.01 8.97 -7.52
C ALA A 25 -1.86 8.85 -6.25
N GLN A 26 -2.85 7.96 -6.25
CA GLN A 26 -3.69 7.70 -5.07
C GLN A 26 -2.87 7.10 -3.92
N GLN A 27 -1.93 6.20 -4.20
CA GLN A 27 -1.04 5.65 -3.20
C GLN A 27 -0.14 6.74 -2.59
N ALA A 28 0.44 7.61 -3.41
CA ALA A 28 1.26 8.73 -2.94
C ALA A 28 0.46 9.69 -2.05
N GLU A 29 -0.79 9.99 -2.42
CA GLU A 29 -1.72 10.79 -1.60
C GLU A 29 -2.01 10.10 -0.27
N MET A 30 -2.35 8.80 -0.28
CA MET A 30 -2.62 8.04 0.94
C MET A 30 -1.40 7.97 1.87
N ILE A 31 -0.19 7.80 1.32
CA ILE A 31 1.05 7.82 2.10
C ILE A 31 1.30 9.21 2.70
N ALA A 32 1.09 10.28 1.92
CA ALA A 32 1.23 11.65 2.42
C ALA A 32 0.25 11.94 3.56
N ASP A 33 -0.99 11.47 3.46
CA ASP A 33 -2.00 11.60 4.51
C ASP A 33 -1.60 10.84 5.78
N LEU A 34 -1.06 9.63 5.67
CA LEU A 34 -0.56 8.89 6.83
C LEU A 34 0.60 9.59 7.53
N VAL A 35 1.53 10.18 6.77
CA VAL A 35 2.64 10.97 7.35
C VAL A 35 2.12 12.21 8.05
N ARG A 36 1.12 12.89 7.49
CA ARG A 36 0.47 14.04 8.13
C ARG A 36 -0.22 13.64 9.44
N LEU A 37 -0.97 12.54 9.43
CA LEU A 37 -1.64 12.01 10.63
C LEU A 37 -0.63 11.64 11.72
N GLU A 38 0.51 11.04 11.36
CA GLU A 38 1.59 10.74 12.30
C GLU A 38 2.13 12.01 12.97
N HIS A 39 2.37 13.07 12.20
CA HIS A 39 2.83 14.35 12.73
C HIS A 39 1.79 15.00 13.64
N GLU A 40 0.51 14.92 13.29
CA GLU A 40 -0.58 15.45 14.12
C GLU A 40 -0.71 14.67 15.43
N LEU A 41 -0.62 13.35 15.39
CA LEU A 41 -0.64 12.48 16.58
C LEU A 41 0.53 12.79 17.51
N ASP A 42 1.74 12.88 16.98
CA ASP A 42 2.94 13.19 17.77
C ASP A 42 2.87 14.61 18.38
N ARG A 43 2.34 15.58 17.62
CA ARG A 43 2.08 16.92 18.16
C ARG A 43 1.09 16.88 19.32
N VAL A 44 -0.06 16.24 19.14
CA VAL A 44 -1.10 16.13 20.19
C VAL A 44 -0.53 15.40 21.41
N HIS A 45 0.21 14.31 21.20
CA HIS A 45 0.86 13.56 22.27
C HIS A 45 1.82 14.44 23.09
N ARG A 46 2.63 15.27 22.42
CA ARG A 46 3.57 16.20 23.07
C ARG A 46 2.88 17.36 23.79
N GLU A 47 1.80 17.89 23.22
CA GLU A 47 1.04 19.01 23.78
C GLU A 47 0.07 18.60 24.89
N THR A 48 -0.24 17.30 25.02
CA THR A 48 -1.18 16.81 26.05
C THR A 48 -0.53 16.84 27.43
N GLU A 49 -1.03 17.74 28.28
CA GLU A 49 -0.70 17.76 29.70
C GLU A 49 -1.46 16.65 30.43
N VAL A 50 -0.71 15.69 30.99
CA VAL A 50 -1.29 14.58 31.74
C VAL A 50 -0.86 14.67 33.21
N PRO A 51 -1.77 14.97 34.14
CA PRO A 51 -1.41 15.25 35.53
C PRO A 51 -0.99 14.01 36.34
N HIS A 52 -1.32 12.80 35.87
CA HIS A 52 -1.04 11.55 36.56
C HIS A 52 -0.06 10.69 35.77
N ALA A 53 1.00 10.21 36.43
CA ALA A 53 2.03 9.38 35.80
C ALA A 53 1.46 8.10 35.15
N ALA A 54 0.46 7.47 35.75
CA ALA A 54 -0.21 6.29 35.17
C ALA A 54 -0.94 6.62 33.87
N SER A 55 -1.63 7.77 33.81
CA SER A 55 -2.28 8.25 32.59
C SER A 55 -1.26 8.65 31.53
N ARG A 56 -0.10 9.17 31.92
CA ARG A 56 0.99 9.48 30.99
C ARG A 56 1.56 8.23 30.35
N ALA A 57 1.83 7.20 31.15
CA ALA A 57 2.31 5.91 30.65
C ALA A 57 1.31 5.26 29.68
N LEU A 58 0.01 5.34 29.96
CA LEU A 58 -1.04 4.87 29.04
C LEU A 58 -1.05 5.67 27.73
N LEU A 59 -0.87 6.99 27.78
CA LEU A 59 -0.78 7.84 26.59
C LEU A 59 0.46 7.52 25.75
N ASP A 60 1.61 7.30 26.39
CA ASP A 60 2.86 6.91 25.73
C ASP A 60 2.70 5.54 25.04
N GLN A 61 2.06 4.57 25.71
CA GLN A 61 1.76 3.26 25.13
C GLN A 61 0.83 3.37 23.91
N LEU A 62 -0.27 4.11 24.03
CA LEU A 62 -1.22 4.30 22.92
C LEU A 62 -0.53 4.97 21.72
N SER A 63 0.34 5.95 21.98
CA SER A 63 1.11 6.62 20.92
C SER A 63 2.02 5.63 20.20
N ALA A 64 2.71 4.76 20.94
CA ALA A 64 3.58 3.74 20.35
C ALA A 64 2.80 2.71 19.51
N GLU A 65 1.64 2.26 19.99
CA GLU A 65 0.76 1.35 19.24
C GLU A 65 0.25 2.00 17.94
N MET A 66 -0.16 3.27 17.99
CA MET A 66 -0.59 4.02 16.81
C MET A 66 0.54 4.22 15.80
N SER A 67 1.76 4.56 16.25
CA SER A 67 2.92 4.67 15.36
C SER A 67 3.25 3.34 14.69
N GLY A 68 3.18 2.23 15.43
CA GLY A 68 3.38 0.89 14.87
C GLY A 68 2.36 0.56 13.78
N LEU A 69 1.08 0.81 14.03
CA LEU A 69 0.01 0.59 13.06
C LEU A 69 0.19 1.44 11.79
N LEU A 70 0.56 2.73 11.94
CA LEU A 70 0.80 3.60 10.79
C LEU A 70 1.97 3.11 9.92
N GLU A 71 3.02 2.56 10.52
CA GLU A 71 4.15 1.98 9.78
C GLU A 71 3.76 0.71 9.03
N GLU A 72 2.93 -0.15 9.65
CA GLU A 72 2.39 -1.35 8.98
C GLU A 72 1.52 -0.98 7.78
N ILE A 73 0.62 -0.01 7.94
CA ILE A 73 -0.24 0.47 6.85
C ILE A 73 0.60 1.07 5.73
N ARG A 74 1.61 1.88 6.04
CA ARG A 74 2.51 2.50 5.05
C ARG A 74 3.29 1.44 4.27
N THR A 75 3.76 0.40 4.96
CA THR A 75 4.43 -0.76 4.33
C THR A 75 3.47 -1.51 3.41
N GLY A 76 2.24 -1.76 3.87
CA GLY A 76 1.19 -2.38 3.06
C GLY A 76 0.87 -1.57 1.81
N LEU A 77 0.68 -0.26 1.94
CA LEU A 77 0.40 0.62 0.82
C LEU A 77 1.54 0.63 -0.19
N ARG A 78 2.80 0.76 0.23
CA ARG A 78 3.99 0.68 -0.67
C ARG A 78 4.00 -0.61 -1.48
N ASN A 79 3.58 -1.72 -0.88
CA ASN A 79 3.53 -3.02 -1.54
C ASN A 79 2.32 -3.20 -2.47
N ALA A 80 1.22 -2.47 -2.25
CA ALA A 80 0.00 -2.59 -3.04
C ALA A 80 0.21 -2.20 -4.52
N VAL A 81 0.90 -1.09 -4.79
CA VAL A 81 1.18 -0.63 -6.16
C VAL A 81 2.28 -1.47 -6.83
N THR A 82 3.30 -1.88 -6.08
CA THR A 82 4.43 -2.59 -6.68
C THR A 82 4.04 -3.95 -7.26
N VAL A 83 3.02 -4.64 -6.76
CA VAL A 83 2.60 -5.91 -7.38
C VAL A 83 1.95 -5.67 -8.74
N GLU A 84 1.08 -4.67 -8.85
CA GLU A 84 0.28 -4.44 -10.05
C GLU A 84 1.05 -3.72 -11.14
N GLU A 85 1.89 -2.75 -10.79
CA GLU A 85 2.79 -2.14 -11.76
C GLU A 85 3.94 -3.05 -12.13
N ARG A 86 4.46 -3.90 -11.21
CA ARG A 86 5.41 -4.94 -11.63
C ARG A 86 4.75 -5.91 -12.59
N ILE A 87 3.49 -6.33 -12.36
CA ILE A 87 2.78 -7.20 -13.31
C ILE A 87 2.55 -6.47 -14.65
N ALA A 88 2.13 -5.20 -14.63
CA ALA A 88 1.92 -4.40 -15.84
C ALA A 88 3.22 -4.12 -16.63
N HIS A 89 4.35 -3.94 -15.94
CA HIS A 89 5.68 -3.81 -16.56
C HIS A 89 6.31 -5.17 -16.95
N LEU A 90 5.79 -6.27 -16.40
CA LEU A 90 6.18 -7.64 -16.79
C LEU A 90 5.40 -8.16 -18.00
N ASP A 91 4.32 -7.48 -18.43
CA ASP A 91 3.60 -7.81 -19.65
C ASP A 91 4.45 -7.41 -20.90
N PHE A 92 5.34 -8.33 -21.27
CA PHE A 92 5.84 -8.64 -22.61
C PHE A 92 6.53 -7.53 -23.44
N THR A 93 7.83 -7.30 -23.21
CA THR A 93 8.74 -7.06 -24.35
C THR A 93 8.95 -8.38 -25.09
N GLY A 94 7.92 -8.80 -25.82
CA GLY A 94 8.01 -9.91 -26.76
C GLY A 94 8.82 -9.49 -27.98
N GLU A 95 10.13 -9.64 -27.93
CA GLU A 95 10.91 -9.88 -29.14
C GLU A 95 11.85 -11.07 -28.88
N PRO A 96 11.61 -12.25 -29.49
CA PRO A 96 12.61 -13.30 -29.48
C PRO A 96 13.85 -12.82 -30.26
N PRO A 97 15.08 -13.14 -29.81
CA PRO A 97 16.28 -12.77 -30.54
C PRO A 97 16.26 -13.41 -31.94
N ARG A 98 16.52 -12.59 -32.96
CA ARG A 98 16.71 -13.03 -34.36
C ARG A 98 17.99 -13.84 -34.51
#